data_AF-A0A920UJ39-F1
#
_entry.id   AF-A0A920UJ39-F1
#
_cell.length_a   1.000
_cell.length_b   1.000
_cell.length_c   1.000
_cell.angle_alpha   90.00
_cell.angle_beta   90.00
_cell.angle_gamma   90.00
#
_symmetry.space_group_name_H-M   'P 1'
#
loop_
_entity.id
_entity.type
_entity.pdbx_description
1 polymer ?
#
loop_
_entity_poly.entity_id
_entity_poly.type
_entity_poly.pdbx_seq_one_letter_code
_entity_poly.pdbx_strand_id
1 'polypeptide(L)'
;MEAKTGIVSPMIRADLGVLDPSVLASLPPLVRAANGFDVFSHACESITARPYTHRPAPESSQKRPLSQGANPYSDITCLEAINLIGRNIVKAVNDPSEENYDALMFAGMLAGIGFGNAGCHLPHGMSYAVAGLVKNYQPDGWPADHPMVPHGISVIVNSPAVFRKTGQLVRNVTGKLQMQWGQTLLIKI
;
A
#
# COMPACT_ATOMS: atom_id res chain seq x y z
N MET A 1 -15.54 21.52 7.94
CA MET A 1 -14.45 20.56 7.71
C MET A 1 -15.12 19.22 7.52
N GLU A 2 -15.12 18.69 6.30
CA GLU A 2 -15.63 17.34 6.05
C GLU A 2 -14.48 16.36 6.33
N ALA A 3 -14.73 15.36 7.18
CA ALA A 3 -13.72 14.38 7.56
C ALA A 3 -14.13 13.00 7.06
N LYS A 4 -13.26 12.36 6.28
CA LYS A 4 -13.44 10.96 5.88
C LYS A 4 -13.35 10.08 7.13
N THR A 5 -14.44 9.38 7.44
CA THR A 5 -14.48 8.38 8.52
C THR A 5 -14.52 6.96 7.94
N GLY A 6 -13.93 6.00 8.65
CA GLY A 6 -13.87 4.60 8.24
C GLY A 6 -14.78 3.72 9.09
N ILE A 7 -15.53 2.82 8.45
CA ILE A 7 -16.26 1.75 9.14
C ILE A 7 -15.42 0.48 9.06
N VAL A 8 -15.21 -0.17 10.21
CA VAL A 8 -14.43 -1.41 10.30
C VAL A 8 -15.31 -2.48 10.95
N SER A 9 -15.72 -3.47 10.17
CA SER A 9 -16.54 -4.60 10.63
C SER A 9 -16.26 -5.85 9.81
N PRO A 10 -16.22 -7.05 10.39
CA PRO A 10 -16.15 -8.30 9.61
C PRO A 10 -17.26 -8.43 8.57
N MET A 11 -18.42 -7.80 8.81
CA MET A 11 -19.59 -7.83 7.93
C MET A 11 -19.42 -7.07 6.61
N ILE A 12 -18.37 -6.25 6.46
CA ILE A 12 -18.10 -5.53 5.19
C ILE A 12 -17.16 -6.31 4.26
N ARG A 13 -16.71 -7.51 4.66
CA ARG A 13 -15.89 -8.36 3.81
C ARG A 13 -16.76 -8.90 2.67
N ALA A 14 -16.24 -8.80 1.45
CA ALA A 14 -16.89 -9.39 0.29
C ALA A 14 -16.91 -10.93 0.40
N ASP A 15 -18.01 -11.55 -0.05
CA ASP A 15 -18.12 -13.01 -0.15
C ASP A 15 -17.26 -13.59 -1.28
N LEU A 16 -17.03 -12.79 -2.34
CA LEU A 16 -16.26 -13.15 -3.52
C LEU A 16 -15.47 -11.94 -4.03
N GLY A 17 -14.18 -12.14 -4.32
CA GLY A 17 -13.35 -11.21 -5.06
C GLY A 17 -12.98 -11.79 -6.42
N VAL A 18 -13.14 -11.01 -7.49
CA VAL A 18 -12.74 -11.37 -8.85
C VAL A 18 -11.56 -10.49 -9.26
N LEU A 19 -10.50 -11.10 -9.74
CA LEU A 19 -9.35 -10.40 -10.31
C LEU A 19 -9.42 -10.49 -11.83
N ASP A 20 -9.63 -9.35 -12.47
CA ASP A 20 -9.59 -9.21 -13.92
C ASP A 20 -8.51 -8.18 -14.28
N PRO A 21 -7.29 -8.60 -14.61
CA PRO A 21 -6.19 -7.70 -14.94
C PRO A 21 -6.48 -6.77 -16.12
N SER A 22 -7.38 -7.15 -17.03
CA SER A 22 -7.69 -6.36 -18.23
C SER A 22 -8.28 -4.99 -17.89
N VAL A 23 -8.91 -4.83 -16.71
CA VAL A 23 -9.43 -3.53 -16.26
C VAL A 23 -8.31 -2.49 -16.09
N LEU A 24 -7.08 -2.93 -15.80
CA LEU A 24 -5.93 -2.04 -15.67
C LEU A 24 -5.55 -1.42 -17.02
N ALA A 25 -5.83 -2.09 -18.14
CA ALA A 25 -5.56 -1.57 -19.48
C ALA A 25 -6.36 -0.31 -19.80
N SER A 26 -7.57 -0.20 -19.22
CA SER A 26 -8.46 0.95 -19.42
C SER A 26 -8.07 2.19 -18.59
N LEU A 27 -7.20 2.03 -17.59
CA LEU A 27 -6.81 3.12 -16.69
C LEU A 27 -5.77 4.05 -17.34
N PRO A 28 -5.92 5.38 -17.20
CA PRO A 28 -4.86 6.32 -17.55
C PRO A 28 -3.54 6.00 -16.82
N PRO A 29 -2.37 6.29 -17.41
CA PRO A 29 -1.07 6.01 -16.81
C PRO A 29 -0.90 6.54 -15.38
N LEU A 30 -1.34 7.77 -15.11
CA LEU A 30 -1.24 8.37 -13.77
C LEU A 30 -2.15 7.68 -12.75
N VAL A 31 -3.32 7.19 -13.17
CA VAL A 31 -4.22 6.39 -12.33
C VAL A 31 -3.57 5.06 -11.96
N ARG A 32 -2.95 4.40 -12.94
CA ARG A 32 -2.20 3.17 -12.70
C ARG A 32 -1.01 3.38 -11.77
N ALA A 33 -0.26 4.47 -11.95
CA ALA A 33 0.84 4.84 -11.07
C ALA A 33 0.37 5.06 -9.62
N ALA A 34 -0.69 5.86 -9.43
CA ALA A 34 -1.25 6.13 -8.12
C ALA A 34 -1.71 4.84 -7.42
N ASN A 35 -2.39 3.94 -8.14
CA ASN A 35 -2.81 2.64 -7.59
C ASN A 35 -1.60 1.78 -7.19
N GLY A 36 -0.57 1.72 -8.03
CA GLY A 36 0.66 0.99 -7.72
C GLY A 36 1.38 1.53 -6.49
N PHE A 37 1.41 2.85 -6.31
CA PHE A 37 1.98 3.49 -5.12
C PHE A 37 1.22 3.18 -3.82
N ASP A 38 -0.10 3.05 -3.91
CA ASP A 38 -0.96 2.65 -2.79
C ASP A 38 -0.65 1.20 -2.37
N VAL A 39 -0.65 0.28 -3.34
CA VAL A 39 -0.32 -1.13 -3.14
C VAL A 39 1.09 -1.29 -2.55
N PHE A 40 2.07 -0.57 -3.09
CA PHE A 40 3.43 -0.60 -2.57
C PHE A 40 3.52 -0.10 -1.12
N SER A 41 2.82 1.01 -0.81
CA SER A 41 2.79 1.59 0.52
C SER A 41 2.13 0.65 1.53
N HIS A 42 0.98 0.04 1.19
CA HIS A 42 0.34 -1.00 2.01
C HIS A 42 1.31 -2.12 2.39
N ALA A 43 2.03 -2.66 1.42
CA ALA A 43 2.95 -3.76 1.65
C ALA A 43 4.16 -3.33 2.50
N CYS A 44 4.74 -2.17 2.22
CA CYS A 44 5.85 -1.62 3.01
C CYS A 44 5.45 -1.29 4.45
N GLU A 45 4.27 -0.70 4.65
CA GLU A 45 3.76 -0.39 5.99
C GLU A 45 3.47 -1.64 6.79
N SER A 46 2.95 -2.68 6.14
CA SER A 46 2.65 -3.96 6.79
C SER A 46 3.91 -4.61 7.38
N ILE A 47 5.02 -4.65 6.63
CA ILE A 47 6.27 -5.27 7.11
C ILE A 47 7.04 -4.39 8.11
N THR A 48 6.78 -3.08 8.10
CA THR A 48 7.39 -2.11 9.03
C THR A 48 6.50 -1.77 10.23
N ALA A 49 5.28 -2.31 10.28
CA ALA A 49 4.34 -2.06 11.38
C ALA A 49 4.89 -2.59 12.71
N ARG A 50 4.36 -2.04 13.82
CA ARG A 50 4.66 -2.56 15.17
C ARG A 50 4.42 -4.08 15.20
N PRO A 51 5.40 -4.87 15.63
CA PRO A 51 5.25 -6.33 15.69
C PRO A 51 4.05 -6.80 16.49
N TYR A 52 3.39 -7.86 16.01
CA TYR A 52 2.27 -8.47 16.73
C TYR A 52 2.65 -8.92 18.16
N THR A 53 3.88 -9.39 18.36
CA THR A 53 4.41 -9.81 19.67
C THR A 53 4.60 -8.66 20.67
N HIS A 54 4.66 -7.42 20.19
CA HIS A 54 4.76 -6.25 21.07
C HIS A 54 3.38 -5.69 21.42
N ARG A 55 2.28 -6.25 20.93
CA ARG A 55 0.93 -5.81 21.28
C ARG A 55 0.40 -6.62 22.47
N PRO A 56 -0.48 -6.03 23.31
CA PRO A 56 -1.16 -6.79 24.35
C PRO A 56 -1.91 -7.98 23.75
N ALA A 57 -1.74 -9.16 24.33
CA ALA A 57 -2.48 -10.33 23.91
C ALA A 57 -3.99 -10.14 24.23
N PRO A 58 -4.91 -10.46 23.31
CA PRO A 58 -6.33 -10.45 23.62
C PRO A 58 -6.66 -11.58 24.60
N GLU A 59 -7.71 -11.40 25.40
CA GLU A 59 -8.17 -12.40 26.39
C GLU A 59 -8.49 -13.76 25.76
N SER A 60 -8.89 -13.79 24.49
CA SER A 60 -9.14 -15.01 23.72
C SER A 60 -8.91 -14.80 22.23
N SER A 61 -8.82 -15.90 21.48
CA SER A 61 -8.68 -15.87 20.02
C SER A 61 -9.83 -15.14 19.31
N GLN A 62 -11.05 -15.20 19.87
CA GLN A 62 -12.24 -14.54 19.32
C GLN A 62 -12.19 -13.01 19.43
N LYS A 63 -11.38 -12.47 20.35
CA LYS A 63 -11.22 -11.02 20.56
C LYS A 63 -10.02 -10.43 19.81
N ARG A 64 -9.38 -11.18 18.90
CA ARG A 64 -8.29 -10.65 18.07
C ARG A 64 -8.80 -9.51 17.18
N PRO A 65 -8.18 -8.32 17.19
CA PRO A 65 -8.53 -7.29 16.22
C PRO A 65 -8.23 -7.75 14.78
N LEU A 66 -8.83 -7.09 13.78
CA LEU A 66 -8.57 -7.42 12.38
C LEU A 66 -7.09 -7.23 12.02
N SER A 67 -6.49 -6.11 12.45
CA SER A 67 -5.06 -5.84 12.31
C SER A 67 -4.29 -6.20 13.59
N GLN A 68 -3.31 -7.09 13.45
CA GLN A 68 -2.43 -7.57 14.51
C GLN A 68 -1.07 -6.87 14.53
N GLY A 69 -0.74 -6.06 13.53
CA GLY A 69 0.63 -5.60 13.29
C GLY A 69 1.45 -6.58 12.45
N ALA A 70 2.69 -6.22 12.17
CA ALA A 70 3.60 -7.02 11.34
C ALA A 70 3.70 -8.45 11.88
N ASN A 71 3.53 -9.45 11.02
CA ASN A 71 3.48 -10.86 11.37
C ASN A 71 3.96 -11.75 10.21
N PRO A 72 4.49 -12.96 10.49
CA PRO A 72 5.12 -13.79 9.46
C PRO A 72 4.20 -14.17 8.28
N TYR A 73 2.90 -14.29 8.52
CA TYR A 73 1.94 -14.62 7.46
C TYR A 73 1.78 -13.46 6.48
N SER A 74 1.53 -12.25 6.99
CA SER A 74 1.45 -11.04 6.17
C SER A 74 2.76 -10.78 5.43
N ASP A 75 3.91 -10.98 6.10
CA ASP A 75 5.24 -10.69 5.53
C ASP A 75 5.48 -11.47 4.23
N ILE A 76 5.05 -12.73 4.12
CA ILE A 76 5.19 -13.54 2.89
C ILE A 76 4.52 -12.83 1.71
N THR A 77 3.24 -12.46 1.88
CA THR A 77 2.45 -11.84 0.81
C THR A 77 2.92 -10.41 0.50
N CYS A 78 3.28 -9.63 1.52
CA CYS A 78 3.73 -8.25 1.34
C CYS A 78 5.11 -8.17 0.67
N LEU A 79 6.04 -9.05 1.03
CA LEU A 79 7.36 -9.09 0.38
C LEU A 79 7.25 -9.43 -1.11
N GLU A 80 6.39 -10.38 -1.46
CA GLU A 80 6.16 -10.70 -2.87
C GLU A 80 5.42 -9.57 -3.61
N ALA A 81 4.44 -8.91 -2.97
CA ALA A 81 3.79 -7.73 -3.53
C ALA A 81 4.82 -6.61 -3.83
N ILE A 82 5.73 -6.32 -2.89
CA ILE A 82 6.83 -5.35 -3.07
C ILE A 82 7.68 -5.72 -4.30
N ASN A 83 8.05 -7.00 -4.41
CA ASN A 83 8.87 -7.51 -5.49
C ASN A 83 8.17 -7.37 -6.86
N LEU A 84 6.89 -7.78 -6.95
CA LEU A 84 6.09 -7.69 -8.17
C LEU A 84 5.86 -6.24 -8.61
N ILE A 85 5.46 -5.35 -7.68
CA ILE A 85 5.27 -3.93 -7.98
C ILE A 85 6.59 -3.31 -8.45
N GLY A 86 7.68 -3.52 -7.72
CA GLY A 86 8.98 -2.91 -8.04
C GLY A 86 9.53 -3.31 -9.41
N ARG A 87 9.22 -4.53 -9.87
CA ARG A 87 9.63 -5.03 -11.21
C ARG A 87 8.76 -4.53 -12.35
N ASN A 88 7.49 -4.21 -12.08
CA ASN A 88 6.49 -4.03 -13.15
C ASN A 88 5.94 -2.60 -13.25
N ILE A 89 5.85 -1.84 -12.17
CA ILE A 89 5.05 -0.59 -12.17
C ILE A 89 5.55 0.46 -13.18
N VAL A 90 6.87 0.59 -13.35
CA VAL A 90 7.45 1.57 -14.29
C VAL A 90 7.09 1.22 -15.73
N LYS A 91 7.19 -0.05 -16.12
CA LYS A 91 6.79 -0.51 -17.47
C LYS A 91 5.29 -0.41 -17.64
N ALA A 92 4.53 -0.87 -16.64
CA ALA A 92 3.09 -0.79 -16.65
C ALA A 92 2.57 0.65 -16.84
N VAL A 93 3.28 1.68 -16.38
CA VAL A 93 2.87 3.08 -16.56
C VAL A 93 3.28 3.61 -17.94
N ASN A 94 4.49 3.30 -18.40
CA ASN A 94 5.09 3.93 -19.58
C ASN A 94 4.84 3.20 -20.91
N ASP A 95 4.89 1.86 -20.88
CA ASP A 95 4.77 0.99 -22.05
C ASP A 95 4.27 -0.40 -21.60
N PRO A 96 2.97 -0.52 -21.30
CA PRO A 96 2.43 -1.70 -20.64
C PRO A 96 2.23 -2.89 -21.59
N SER A 97 2.43 -4.08 -21.05
CA SER A 97 1.92 -5.34 -21.61
C SER A 97 0.93 -6.01 -20.66
N GLU A 98 0.18 -6.99 -21.16
CA GLU A 98 -0.73 -7.81 -20.35
C GLU A 98 -0.02 -8.47 -19.15
N GLU A 99 1.22 -8.93 -19.33
CA GLU A 99 2.02 -9.49 -18.24
C GLU A 99 2.24 -8.51 -17.09
N ASN A 100 2.36 -7.21 -17.40
CA ASN A 100 2.49 -6.20 -16.36
C ASN A 100 1.17 -6.02 -15.61
N TYR A 101 0.03 -6.07 -16.29
CA TYR A 101 -1.27 -5.98 -15.63
C TYR A 101 -1.52 -7.17 -14.72
N ASP A 102 -1.24 -8.39 -15.17
CA ASP A 102 -1.34 -9.60 -14.37
C ASP A 102 -0.50 -9.50 -13.10
N ALA A 103 0.76 -9.09 -13.24
CA ALA A 103 1.68 -8.93 -12.12
C ALA A 103 1.21 -7.86 -11.12
N LEU A 104 0.73 -6.70 -11.59
CA LEU A 104 0.24 -5.64 -10.72
C LEU A 104 -1.08 -6.02 -10.02
N MET A 105 -2.00 -6.68 -10.72
CA MET A 105 -3.26 -7.15 -10.15
C MET A 105 -3.00 -8.19 -9.06
N PHE A 106 -2.12 -9.14 -9.33
CA PHE A 106 -1.72 -10.16 -8.34
C PHE A 106 -1.02 -9.52 -7.15
N ALA A 107 -0.13 -8.54 -7.37
CA ALA A 107 0.51 -7.80 -6.29
C ALA A 107 -0.50 -7.03 -5.41
N GLY A 108 -1.53 -6.43 -6.02
CA GLY A 108 -2.63 -5.77 -5.32
C GLY A 108 -3.38 -6.73 -4.39
N MET A 109 -3.71 -7.93 -4.89
CA MET A 109 -4.33 -8.98 -4.06
C MET A 109 -3.44 -9.38 -2.89
N LEU A 110 -2.15 -9.66 -3.14
CA LEU A 110 -1.20 -10.07 -2.10
C LEU A 110 -1.03 -8.99 -1.04
N ALA A 111 -0.85 -7.73 -1.44
CA ALA A 111 -0.79 -6.61 -0.51
C ALA A 111 -2.08 -6.49 0.29
N GLY A 112 -3.25 -6.66 -0.35
CA GLY A 112 -4.58 -6.66 0.28
C GLY A 112 -4.71 -7.68 1.40
N ILE A 113 -4.34 -8.94 1.12
CA ILE A 113 -4.34 -10.03 2.11
C ILE A 113 -3.37 -9.72 3.26
N GLY A 114 -2.16 -9.26 2.92
CA GLY A 114 -1.13 -8.96 3.90
C GLY A 114 -1.51 -7.81 4.83
N PHE A 115 -1.85 -6.64 4.28
CA PHE A 115 -2.21 -5.46 5.06
C PHE A 115 -3.52 -5.64 5.81
N GLY A 116 -4.48 -6.42 5.29
CA GLY A 116 -5.73 -6.72 5.99
C GLY A 116 -5.50 -7.34 7.37
N ASN A 117 -4.37 -8.04 7.56
CA ASN A 117 -3.96 -8.65 8.83
C ASN A 117 -2.88 -7.86 9.58
N ALA A 118 -1.97 -7.17 8.87
CA ALA A 118 -0.88 -6.41 9.50
C ALA A 118 -1.27 -4.97 9.85
N GLY A 119 -2.11 -4.34 9.04
CA GLY A 119 -2.48 -2.93 9.09
C GLY A 119 -1.42 -1.99 8.51
N CYS A 120 -1.80 -0.71 8.41
CA CYS A 120 -0.95 0.39 7.97
C CYS A 120 -0.66 1.36 9.12
N HIS A 121 0.22 2.33 8.90
CA HIS A 121 0.64 3.29 9.93
C HIS A 121 0.76 4.73 9.38
N LEU A 122 1.92 5.36 9.54
CA LEU A 122 2.09 6.80 9.37
C LEU A 122 1.87 7.31 7.94
N PRO A 123 2.36 6.68 6.85
CA PRO A 123 2.14 7.21 5.51
C PRO A 123 0.65 7.30 5.16
N HIS A 124 -0.14 6.25 5.44
CA HIS A 124 -1.60 6.32 5.29
C HIS A 124 -2.24 7.34 6.24
N GLY A 125 -1.81 7.41 7.50
CA GLY A 125 -2.34 8.40 8.44
C GLY A 125 -2.10 9.85 8.02
N MET A 126 -0.93 10.14 7.45
CA MET A 126 -0.54 11.47 6.97
C MET A 126 -1.25 11.84 5.66
N SER A 127 -1.65 10.84 4.87
CA SER A 127 -2.30 11.05 3.58
C SER A 127 -3.62 11.84 3.71
N TYR A 128 -4.33 11.70 4.83
CA TYR A 128 -5.56 12.44 5.10
C TYR A 128 -5.33 13.95 5.17
N ALA A 129 -4.21 14.39 5.76
CA ALA A 129 -3.87 15.82 5.82
C ALA A 129 -3.46 16.34 4.44
N VAL A 130 -2.69 15.56 3.68
CA VAL A 130 -2.27 15.91 2.31
C VAL A 130 -3.49 16.09 1.40
N ALA A 131 -4.40 15.11 1.40
CA ALA A 131 -5.61 15.16 0.58
C ALA A 131 -6.64 16.17 1.10
N GLY A 132 -6.83 16.29 2.41
CA GLY A 132 -7.85 17.15 3.01
C GLY A 132 -7.51 18.65 3.03
N LEU A 133 -6.23 19.02 2.85
CA LEU A 133 -5.77 20.41 2.81
C LEU A 133 -5.37 20.88 1.40
N VAL A 134 -5.64 20.07 0.37
CA VAL A 134 -5.37 20.45 -1.01
C VAL A 134 -6.23 21.63 -1.41
N LYS A 135 -5.63 22.59 -2.14
CA LYS A 135 -6.31 23.82 -2.56
C LYS A 135 -6.56 23.87 -4.06
N ASN A 136 -5.54 23.52 -4.86
CA ASN A 136 -5.54 23.82 -6.30
C ASN A 136 -5.00 22.68 -7.17
N TYR A 137 -4.60 21.54 -6.58
CA TYR A 137 -4.06 20.43 -7.37
C TYR A 137 -5.21 19.62 -7.96
N GLN A 138 -5.14 19.36 -9.26
CA GLN A 138 -6.06 18.51 -10.00
C GLN A 138 -5.22 17.57 -10.87
N PRO A 139 -5.24 16.26 -10.61
CA PRO A 139 -4.44 15.29 -11.34
C PRO A 139 -5.10 14.94 -12.68
N ASP A 140 -4.29 14.71 -13.71
CA ASP A 140 -4.77 14.14 -14.97
C ASP A 140 -5.36 12.74 -14.77
N GLY A 141 -6.45 12.42 -15.46
CA GLY A 141 -7.10 11.11 -15.38
C GLY A 141 -8.15 10.96 -14.28
N TRP A 142 -8.45 12.02 -13.52
CA TRP A 142 -9.61 12.12 -12.63
C TRP A 142 -10.56 13.24 -13.05
N PRO A 143 -11.81 13.26 -12.55
CA PRO A 143 -12.70 14.40 -12.71
C PRO A 143 -12.04 15.71 -12.22
N ALA A 144 -12.16 16.77 -13.03
CA ALA A 144 -11.59 18.08 -12.74
C ALA A 144 -12.59 19.04 -12.05
N ASP A 145 -13.60 18.50 -11.38
CA ASP A 145 -14.68 19.25 -10.74
C ASP A 145 -14.30 19.86 -9.39
N HIS A 146 -13.25 19.35 -8.73
CA HIS A 146 -12.71 19.89 -7.49
C HIS A 146 -11.21 19.63 -7.35
N PRO A 147 -10.48 20.38 -6.50
CA PRO A 147 -9.11 20.07 -6.13
C PRO A 147 -9.03 18.75 -5.35
N MET A 148 -8.12 17.86 -5.75
CA MET A 148 -7.93 16.57 -5.09
C MET A 148 -6.52 16.03 -5.28
N VAL A 149 -6.07 15.14 -4.38
CA VAL A 149 -4.82 14.38 -4.54
C VAL A 149 -5.19 12.90 -4.60
N PRO A 150 -4.75 12.13 -5.62
CA PRO A 150 -5.00 10.70 -5.66
C PRO A 150 -4.46 10.00 -4.41
N HIS A 151 -5.18 9.00 -3.90
CA HIS A 151 -4.85 8.41 -2.60
C HIS A 151 -3.41 7.89 -2.54
N GLY A 152 -2.99 7.01 -3.46
CA GLY A 152 -1.63 6.48 -3.45
C GLY A 152 -0.55 7.55 -3.61
N ILE A 153 -0.83 8.66 -4.32
CA ILE A 153 0.08 9.82 -4.37
C ILE A 153 0.17 10.49 -3.00
N SER A 154 -0.96 10.75 -2.35
CA SER A 154 -1.01 11.35 -1.01
C SER A 154 -0.30 10.50 0.07
N VAL A 155 -0.26 9.18 -0.12
CA VAL A 155 0.44 8.24 0.77
C VAL A 155 1.95 8.24 0.46
N ILE A 156 2.33 7.98 -0.80
CA ILE A 156 3.72 7.72 -1.18
C ILE A 156 4.66 8.91 -0.97
N VAL A 157 4.15 10.14 -1.07
CA VAL A 157 4.97 11.35 -0.80
C VAL A 157 5.48 11.42 0.63
N ASN A 158 4.77 10.79 1.59
CA ASN A 158 5.17 10.74 2.99
C ASN A 158 6.09 9.54 3.30
N SER A 159 6.00 8.47 2.49
CA SER A 159 6.66 7.19 2.70
C SER A 159 8.18 7.28 2.92
N PRO A 160 8.97 8.03 2.14
CA PRO A 160 10.42 8.11 2.35
C PRO A 160 10.83 8.66 3.72
N ALA A 161 10.11 9.67 4.24
CA ALA A 161 10.41 10.23 5.55
C ALA A 161 10.13 9.21 6.66
N VAL A 162 9.03 8.48 6.57
CA VAL A 162 8.66 7.45 7.55
C VAL A 162 9.61 6.24 7.49
N PHE A 163 9.88 5.72 6.30
CA PHE A 163 10.68 4.50 6.14
C PHE A 163 12.16 4.70 6.43
N ARG A 164 12.69 5.94 6.36
CA ARG A 164 14.02 6.25 6.92
C ARG A 164 14.13 5.91 8.41
N LYS A 165 13.03 6.03 9.15
CA LYS A 165 12.99 5.70 10.59
C LYS A 165 12.54 4.27 10.87
N THR A 166 11.55 3.79 10.14
CA THR A 166 10.89 2.49 10.41
C THR A 166 11.48 1.33 9.61
N GLY A 167 12.11 1.58 8.47
CA GLY A 167 12.72 0.55 7.61
C GLY A 167 13.91 -0.17 8.27
N GLN A 168 14.61 0.51 9.19
CA GLN A 168 15.68 -0.11 10.00
C GLN A 168 15.16 -1.09 11.05
N LEU A 169 13.85 -1.06 11.35
CA LEU A 169 13.20 -1.89 12.35
C LEU A 169 12.55 -3.14 11.74
N VAL A 170 12.67 -3.33 10.42
CA VAL A 170 12.20 -4.54 9.74
C VAL A 170 12.97 -5.72 10.31
N ARG A 171 12.21 -6.71 10.80
CA ARG A 171 12.79 -7.94 11.35
C ARG A 171 13.55 -8.66 10.24
N ASN A 172 14.64 -9.35 10.59
CA ASN A 172 15.35 -10.24 9.68
C ASN A 172 14.44 -11.41 9.30
N VAL A 173 13.49 -11.21 8.38
CA VAL A 173 12.56 -12.26 7.92
C VAL A 173 13.30 -13.30 7.07
N THR A 174 14.43 -12.93 6.48
CA THR A 174 15.47 -13.84 5.98
C THR A 174 16.80 -13.09 6.06
N GLY A 175 17.91 -13.76 6.42
CA GLY A 175 19.25 -13.14 6.49
C GLY A 175 19.81 -12.60 5.16
N LYS A 176 18.96 -12.35 4.15
CA LYS A 176 19.31 -11.87 2.81
C LYS A 176 18.61 -10.56 2.40
N LEU A 177 17.62 -10.06 3.16
CA LEU A 177 16.91 -8.82 2.85
C LEU A 177 17.32 -7.68 3.80
N GLN A 178 18.61 -7.33 3.78
CA GLN A 178 18.98 -5.94 4.08
C GLN A 178 18.58 -5.11 2.85
N MET A 179 17.34 -4.61 2.82
CA MET A 179 17.03 -3.47 1.94
C MET A 179 17.91 -2.32 2.40
N GLN A 180 18.93 -1.96 1.62
CA GLN A 180 19.78 -0.81 1.90
C GLN A 180 18.98 0.47 1.62
N TRP A 181 18.14 0.87 2.57
CA TRP A 181 17.31 2.09 2.53
C TRP A 181 18.10 3.42 2.49
N GLY A 182 19.42 3.37 2.23
CA GLY A 182 20.35 4.49 2.32
C GLY A 182 20.97 4.94 0.99
N GLN A 183 20.73 4.25 -0.13
CA GLN A 183 21.13 4.72 -1.46
C GLN A 183 19.88 5.06 -2.26
N THR A 184 19.53 6.35 -2.23
CA THR A 184 18.72 7.06 -3.21
C THR A 184 17.66 6.21 -3.92
N LEU A 185 16.53 5.95 -3.23
CA LEU A 185 15.28 5.58 -3.90
C LEU A 185 14.70 6.83 -4.58
N LEU A 186 15.43 7.38 -5.55
CA LEU A 186 14.84 8.24 -6.56
C LEU A 186 14.04 7.28 -7.45
N ILE A 187 12.75 7.16 -7.14
CA ILE A 187 11.78 6.80 -8.17
C ILE A 187 11.87 7.96 -9.17
N LYS A 188 12.73 7.82 -10.18
CA LYS A 188 12.66 8.65 -11.38
C LYS A 188 11.39 8.20 -12.10
N ILE A 189 10.29 8.88 -11.78
CA ILE A 189 9.15 9.05 -12.67
C ILE A 189 9.60 9.85 -13.88
#